data_AF-A0A846DAW2-F1
#
_entry.id   AF-A0A846DAW2-F1
#
_cell.length_a   1.000
_cell.length_b   1.000
_cell.length_c   1.000
_cell.angle_alpha   90.00
_cell.angle_beta   90.00
_cell.angle_gamma   90.00
#
_symmetry.space_group_name_H-M   'P 1'
#
loop_
_entity.id
_entity.type
_entity.pdbx_description
1 polymer ?
#
loop_
_entity_poly.entity_id
_entity_poly.type
_entity_poly.pdbx_seq_one_letter_code
_entity_poly.pdbx_strand_id
1 'polypeptide(L)' 'MKTDTIFYRLFQSFPSIFFELINHSPTEAQAYQFASVEVKQLACKN' A
#
# COMPACT_ATOMS: atom_id res chain seq x y z
N MET A 1 -3.01 -8.02 -2.36
CA MET A 1 -3.41 -8.46 -1.01
C MET A 1 -4.71 -9.22 -1.17
N LYS A 2 -4.88 -10.42 -0.57
CA LYS A 2 -6.24 -10.97 -0.39
C LYS A 2 -7.06 -9.86 0.29
N THR A 3 -8.21 -9.54 -0.29
CA THR A 3 -9.05 -8.37 0.00
C THR A 3 -9.64 -8.43 1.41
N ASP A 4 -8.79 -8.37 2.44
CA ASP A 4 -9.22 -7.95 3.76
C ASP A 4 -9.42 -6.44 3.69
N THR A 5 -10.67 -6.05 3.47
CA THR A 5 -11.09 -4.65 3.33
C THR A 5 -10.65 -3.78 4.51
N ILE A 6 -10.40 -4.38 5.68
CA ILE A 6 -9.95 -3.69 6.89
C ILE A 6 -8.58 -3.05 6.67
N PHE A 7 -7.59 -3.79 6.16
CA PHE A 7 -6.25 -3.23 5.90
C PHE A 7 -6.29 -2.15 4.83
N TYR A 8 -7.09 -2.37 3.78
CA TYR A 8 -7.28 -1.38 2.74
C TYR A 8 -7.82 -0.06 3.32
N ARG A 9 -8.86 -0.12 4.15
CA ARG A 9 -9.45 1.07 4.79
C ARG A 9 -8.51 1.68 5.83
N LEU A 10 -7.77 0.87 6.58
CA LEU A 10 -6.79 1.34 7.55
C LEU A 10 -5.70 2.17 6.87
N PHE A 11 -5.07 1.66 5.81
CA PHE A 11 -4.00 2.39 5.12
C PHE A 11 -4.52 3.57 4.29
N GLN A 12 -5.78 3.54 3.84
CA GLN A 12 -6.41 4.69 3.21
C GLN A 12 -6.65 5.83 4.22
N SER A 13 -7.09 5.51 5.44
CA SER A 13 -7.36 6.51 6.50
C SER A 13 -6.09 6.96 7.23
N PHE A 14 -5.11 6.07 7.36
CA PHE A 14 -3.88 6.26 8.14
C PHE A 14 -2.65 5.71 7.39
N PRO A 15 -2.20 6.40 6.33
CA PRO A 15 -1.12 5.92 5.46
C PRO A 15 0.23 5.83 6.19
N SER A 16 0.47 6.67 7.20
CA SER A 16 1.72 6.68 7.97
C SER A 16 1.99 5.37 8.73
N ILE A 17 0.94 4.68 9.18
CA ILE A 17 1.06 3.42 9.94
C ILE A 17 1.84 2.37 9.16
N PHE A 18 1.69 2.33 7.84
CA PHE A 18 2.42 1.39 6.99
C PHE A 18 3.94 1.57 7.13
N PHE A 19 4.41 2.83 7.12
CA PHE A 19 5.84 3.15 7.22
C PHE A 19 6.37 2.86 8.62
N GLU A 20 5.61 3.18 9.65
CA GLU A 20 5.99 2.86 11.03
C GLU A 20 6.15 1.35 11.24
N LEU A 21 5.24 0.52 10.70
CA LEU A 21 5.29 -0.94 10.81
C LEU A 21 6.53 -1.57 10.15
N ILE A 22 7.10 -0.90 9.14
CA ILE A 22 8.31 -1.36 8.45
C ILE A 22 9.58 -0.65 8.93
N ASN A 23 9.52 0.11 10.03
CA ASN A 23 10.62 0.92 10.58
C ASN A 23 11.12 2.03 9.63
N HIS A 24 10.22 2.63 8.87
CA HIS A 24 10.46 3.80 8.03
C HIS A 24 9.88 5.08 8.66
N SER A 25 10.25 6.24 8.12
CA SER A 25 9.72 7.50 8.63
C SER A 25 8.25 7.67 8.24
N PRO A 26 7.35 8.02 9.16
CA PRO A 26 5.94 8.30 8.83
C PRO A 26 5.77 9.49 7.87
N THR A 27 6.80 10.33 7.72
CA THR A 27 6.81 11.45 6.75
C THR A 27 6.84 10.97 5.31
N GLU A 28 7.34 9.76 5.03
CA GLU A 28 7.36 9.17 3.69
C GLU A 28 5.95 9.01 3.11
N ALA A 29 4.93 8.89 3.97
CA ALA A 29 3.53 8.85 3.56
C ALA A 29 3.06 10.11 2.81
N GLN A 30 3.71 11.26 3.01
CA GLN A 30 3.35 12.51 2.31
C GLN A 30 3.64 12.43 0.81
N ALA A 31 4.60 11.60 0.42
CA ALA A 31 4.99 11.38 -0.97
C ALA A 31 4.41 10.08 -1.55
N TYR A 32 3.53 9.38 -0.82
CA TYR A 32 3.03 8.06 -1.19
C TYR A 32 1.50 8.02 -1.24
N GLN A 33 0.94 7.57 -2.38
CA GLN A 33 -0.49 7.41 -2.56
C GLN A 33 -0.90 5.93 -2.47
N PHE A 34 -1.76 5.61 -1.50
CA PHE A 34 -2.40 4.28 -1.43
C PHE A 34 -3.57 4.22 -2.42
N ALA A 35 -3.38 3.45 -3.50
CA ALA A 35 -4.41 3.21 -4.51
C ALA A 35 -4.56 1.70 -4.79
N SER A 36 -5.80 1.25 -4.97
CA SER A 36 -6.05 -0.09 -5.52
C SER A 36 -5.84 -0.03 -7.04
N VAL A 37 -4.65 -0.37 -7.49
CA VAL A 37 -4.33 -0.48 -8.92
C VAL A 37 -4.41 -1.94 -9.35
N GLU A 38 -5.11 -2.21 -10.44
CA GLU A 38 -5.14 -3.53 -11.05
C GLU A 38 -3.79 -3.77 -11.75
N VAL A 39 -2.91 -4.52 -11.10
CA VAL A 39 -1.64 -4.92 -11.71
C VAL A 39 -1.91 -6.11 -12.62
N LYS A 40 -2.02 -5.86 -13.93
CA LYS A 40 -1.98 -6.92 -14.94
C LYS A 40 -0.57 -7.48 -14.98
N GLN A 41 -0.36 -8.60 -14.30
CA GLN A 41 0.85 -9.40 -14.43
C GLN A 41 0.91 -9.93 -15.87
N LEU A 42 1.55 -9.20 -16.78
CA LEU A 42 2.02 -9.76 -18.03
C LEU A 42 3.07 -10.80 -17.64
N ALA A 43 2.70 -12.08 -17.68
CA ALA A 43 3.69 -13.14 -17.66
C ALA A 43 4.59 -12.93 -18.88
N CYS A 44 5.76 -12.30 -18.66
CA CYS A 44 6.81 -12.26 -19.66
C CYS A 44 7.25 -13.71 -19.89
N LYS A 45 6.69 -14.34 -20.93
CA LYS A 45 7.28 -15.54 -21.54
C LYS A 45 8.47 -15.06 -22.36
N ASN A 46 9.67 -15.28 -21.85
CA ASN A 46 10.86 -15.46 -22.67
C ASN A 46 10.99 -16.93 -23.02
#